data_AF-A0A924LN85-F1
#
_entry.id   AF-A0A924LN85-F1
#
_cell.length_a   1.000
_cell.length_b   1.000
_cell.length_c   1.000
_cell.angle_alpha   90.00
_cell.angle_beta   90.00
_cell.angle_gamma   90.00
#
_symmetry.space_group_name_H-M   'P 1'
#
loop_
_entity.id
_entity.type
_entity.pdbx_description
1 polymer ?
#
loop_
_entity_poly.entity_id
_entity_poly.type
_entity_poly.pdbx_seq_one_letter_code
_entity_poly.pdbx_strand_id
1 'polypeptide(L)'
;MRTVRDSLGPHPAGLGPPLTDLLERRELGRVVTLARDLALVVDPADAVAALAAHLADPAVLAALLETAPPEVRSILDRLTWGPPVGAVPRADRVVDRDSAGSPVEWLLARGMLAVADAGHVVLPREVGLALRAGRLHRAADPAASDPTADGTAPPRAVTFDRTAEAVDASAGSAAADLLRLVDELLEAWSLAPPPVLRSGGLGVRELRRTATTLDVDDATAALVVEVAYVAGLVADDGQLGPAWAPTPLSDLWHDDEPAGRWATLARAWWASTRVPGLVGSRDDRDAVRGALSPDVDRPAALTVRAAVLAEIADLAPGLALDPASLLERLRWRRPRRSGRLHDDLVTWTLR
;
A
#
# COMPACT_ATOMS: atom_id res chain seq x y z
N MET A 1 -0.67 -25.57 -13.73
CA MET A 1 -1.31 -25.22 -12.45
C MET A 1 -0.27 -24.50 -11.60
N ARG A 2 -0.54 -23.25 -11.20
CA ARG A 2 0.30 -22.55 -10.22
C ARG A 2 0.11 -23.26 -8.88
N THR A 3 1.19 -23.61 -8.18
CA THR A 3 1.04 -24.20 -6.85
C THR A 3 0.48 -23.15 -5.89
N VAL A 4 -0.14 -23.58 -4.78
CA VAL A 4 -0.59 -22.65 -3.72
C VAL A 4 0.56 -21.76 -3.25
N ARG A 5 1.78 -22.32 -3.19
CA ARG A 5 3.03 -21.61 -2.86
C ARG A 5 3.31 -20.46 -3.83
N ASP A 6 3.18 -20.69 -5.14
CA ASP A 6 3.40 -19.66 -6.17
C ASP A 6 2.34 -18.55 -6.15
N SER A 7 1.20 -18.81 -5.51
CA SER A 7 0.06 -17.90 -5.44
C SER A 7 0.12 -16.99 -4.21
N LEU A 8 0.89 -17.32 -3.17
CA LEU A 8 0.97 -16.54 -1.94
C LEU A 8 2.11 -15.49 -1.92
N GLY A 9 2.96 -15.47 -2.95
CA GLY A 9 4.14 -14.61 -3.01
C GLY A 9 5.34 -15.20 -2.24
N PRO A 10 6.51 -14.53 -2.26
CA PRO A 10 7.75 -15.10 -1.70
C PRO A 10 7.73 -15.23 -0.18
N HIS A 11 6.94 -14.39 0.51
CA HIS A 11 6.89 -14.30 1.97
C HIS A 11 5.43 -14.29 2.49
N PRO A 12 4.74 -15.44 2.48
CA PRO A 12 3.38 -15.54 3.01
C PRO A 12 3.34 -15.09 4.48
N ALA A 13 2.33 -14.28 4.85
CA ALA A 13 2.21 -13.66 6.17
C ALA A 13 3.45 -12.84 6.60
N GLY A 14 4.28 -12.37 5.65
CA GLY A 14 5.53 -11.68 5.94
C GLY A 14 6.58 -12.56 6.63
N LEU A 15 6.49 -13.89 6.51
CA LEU A 15 7.47 -14.83 7.04
C LEU A 15 8.51 -15.18 5.97
N GLY A 16 9.75 -15.39 6.40
CA GLY A 16 10.80 -15.90 5.52
C GLY A 16 10.57 -17.36 5.11
N PRO A 17 11.45 -17.89 4.26
CA PRO A 17 11.48 -19.32 3.94
C PRO A 17 11.71 -20.18 5.20
N PRO A 18 11.31 -21.47 5.17
CA PRO A 18 11.70 -22.42 6.22
C PRO A 18 13.23 -22.44 6.39
N LEU A 19 13.69 -22.53 7.63
CA LEU A 19 15.12 -22.63 7.93
C LEU A 19 15.74 -23.88 7.27
N THR A 20 14.97 -24.96 7.13
CA THR A 20 15.38 -26.17 6.41
C THR A 20 15.80 -25.86 4.96
N ASP A 21 14.94 -25.18 4.20
CA ASP A 21 15.20 -24.79 2.80
C ASP A 21 16.44 -23.88 2.67
N LEU A 22 16.71 -23.08 3.70
CA LEU A 22 17.84 -22.14 3.74
C LEU A 22 19.16 -22.84 4.12
N LEU A 23 19.11 -23.82 5.02
CA LEU A 23 20.27 -24.57 5.47
C LEU A 23 20.66 -25.71 4.51
N GLU A 24 19.70 -26.29 3.78
CA GLU A 24 19.96 -27.29 2.73
C GLU A 24 20.88 -26.74 1.62
N ARG A 25 20.90 -25.41 1.42
CA ARG A 25 21.76 -24.73 0.46
C ARG A 25 23.17 -24.48 0.98
N ARG A 26 23.43 -24.77 2.27
CA ARG A 26 24.74 -24.59 2.90
C ARG A 26 25.52 -25.89 2.94
N GLU A 27 26.84 -25.75 3.03
CA GLU A 27 27.73 -26.88 3.28
C GLU A 27 27.40 -27.55 4.61
N LEU A 28 27.21 -28.88 4.59
CA LEU A 28 26.82 -29.67 5.76
C LEU A 28 27.76 -29.46 6.96
N GLY A 29 29.06 -29.31 6.73
CA GLY A 29 30.03 -29.03 7.79
C GLY A 29 29.74 -27.74 8.56
N ARG A 30 29.22 -26.71 7.89
CA ARG A 30 28.83 -25.44 8.54
C ARG A 30 27.59 -25.61 9.39
N VAL A 31 26.61 -26.40 8.91
CA VAL A 31 25.39 -26.73 9.66
C VAL A 31 25.73 -27.49 10.94
N VAL A 32 26.63 -28.48 10.86
CA VAL A 32 27.09 -29.25 12.02
C VAL A 32 27.85 -28.38 13.02
N THR A 33 28.69 -27.45 12.56
CA THR A 33 29.36 -26.49 13.45
C THR A 33 28.35 -25.58 14.14
N LEU A 34 27.37 -25.04 13.43
CA LEU A 34 26.31 -24.23 14.02
C LEU A 34 25.51 -25.00 15.08
N ALA A 35 25.17 -26.27 14.82
CA ALA A 35 24.51 -27.13 15.80
C ALA A 35 25.36 -27.29 17.07
N ARG A 36 26.66 -27.54 16.91
CA ARG A 36 27.61 -27.65 18.04
C ARG A 36 27.73 -26.35 18.84
N ASP A 37 27.78 -25.20 18.17
CA ASP A 37 27.88 -23.88 18.81
C ASP A 37 26.64 -23.52 19.64
N LEU A 38 25.50 -24.11 19.28
CA LEU A 38 24.23 -24.07 20.02
C LEU A 38 24.08 -25.23 21.02
N ALA A 39 25.16 -25.98 21.27
CA ALA A 39 25.21 -27.12 22.19
C ALA A 39 24.24 -28.26 21.86
N LEU A 40 23.88 -28.43 20.58
CA LEU A 40 23.08 -29.56 20.10
C LEU A 40 23.98 -30.78 19.85
N VAL A 41 23.58 -31.93 20.41
CA VAL A 41 24.20 -33.22 20.15
C VAL A 41 23.28 -34.02 19.24
N VAL A 42 23.55 -33.96 17.94
CA VAL A 42 22.71 -34.56 16.90
C VAL A 42 23.56 -35.19 15.81
N ASP A 43 23.02 -36.23 15.16
CA ASP A 43 23.66 -36.82 13.99
C ASP A 43 23.69 -35.81 12.83
N PRO A 44 24.75 -35.79 12.01
CA PRO A 44 24.86 -34.84 10.89
C PRO A 44 23.66 -34.87 9.92
N ALA A 45 23.04 -36.04 9.77
CA ALA A 45 21.85 -36.22 8.92
C ALA A 45 20.62 -35.45 9.45
N ASP A 46 20.52 -35.28 10.77
CA ASP A 46 19.38 -34.62 11.44
C ASP A 46 19.67 -33.18 11.83
N ALA A 47 20.91 -32.70 11.61
CA ALA A 47 21.38 -31.39 12.08
C ALA A 47 20.51 -30.23 11.58
N VAL A 48 20.04 -30.28 10.33
CA VAL A 48 19.16 -29.23 9.74
C VAL A 48 17.82 -29.18 10.47
N ALA A 49 17.17 -30.34 10.65
CA ALA A 49 15.86 -30.42 11.31
C ALA A 49 15.96 -30.05 12.80
N ALA A 50 17.01 -30.51 13.48
CA ALA A 50 17.27 -30.19 14.88
C ALA A 50 17.51 -28.69 15.10
N LEU A 51 18.27 -28.03 14.21
CA LEU A 51 18.48 -26.59 14.26
C LEU A 51 17.18 -25.81 14.05
N ALA A 52 16.38 -26.21 13.07
CA ALA A 52 15.08 -25.59 12.81
C ALA A 52 14.14 -25.72 14.02
N ALA A 53 14.06 -26.92 14.62
CA ALA A 53 13.26 -27.15 15.82
C ALA A 53 13.77 -26.37 17.04
N HIS A 54 15.09 -26.34 17.25
CA HIS A 54 15.71 -25.60 18.36
C HIS A 54 15.46 -24.10 18.27
N LEU A 55 15.61 -23.51 17.07
CA LEU A 55 15.38 -22.08 16.85
C LEU A 55 13.89 -21.70 16.71
N ALA A 56 13.00 -22.68 16.63
CA ALA A 56 11.55 -22.48 16.72
C ALA A 56 11.06 -22.30 18.18
N ASP A 57 11.88 -22.66 19.18
CA ASP A 57 11.51 -22.54 20.59
C ASP A 57 11.72 -21.11 21.10
N PRO A 58 10.66 -20.41 21.55
CA PRO A 58 10.79 -19.06 22.12
C PRO A 58 11.74 -18.98 23.32
N ALA A 59 11.82 -20.02 24.15
CA ALA A 59 12.71 -20.04 25.33
C ALA A 59 14.18 -20.07 24.91
N VAL A 60 14.51 -20.81 23.84
CA VAL A 60 15.85 -20.83 23.24
C VAL A 60 16.23 -19.47 22.70
N LEU A 61 15.33 -18.84 21.92
CA LEU A 61 15.61 -17.51 21.39
C LEU A 61 15.77 -16.46 22.48
N ALA A 62 14.94 -16.50 23.53
CA ALA A 62 15.07 -15.61 24.68
C ALA A 62 16.45 -15.77 25.34
N ALA A 63 16.88 -17.00 25.61
CA ALA A 63 18.19 -17.28 26.21
C ALA A 63 19.35 -16.79 25.33
N LEU A 64 19.28 -16.96 24.01
CA LEU A 64 20.29 -16.42 23.08
C LEU A 64 20.33 -14.89 23.12
N LEU A 65 19.17 -14.25 23.14
CA LEU A 65 19.01 -12.79 23.11
C LEU A 65 19.39 -12.07 24.42
N GLU A 66 19.53 -12.80 25.53
CA GLU A 66 20.11 -12.24 26.77
C GLU A 66 21.59 -11.89 26.61
N THR A 67 22.30 -12.58 25.70
CA THR A 67 23.72 -12.32 25.41
C THR A 67 23.94 -11.44 24.18
N ALA A 68 22.87 -10.88 23.62
CA ALA A 68 22.92 -10.14 22.37
C ALA A 68 23.42 -8.69 22.55
N PRO A 69 24.18 -8.15 21.58
CA PRO A 69 24.43 -6.72 21.48
C PRO A 69 23.12 -5.91 21.43
N PRO A 70 23.09 -4.68 21.99
CA PRO A 70 21.88 -3.86 22.07
C PRO A 70 21.17 -3.66 20.71
N GLU A 71 21.93 -3.56 19.63
CA GLU A 71 21.45 -3.28 18.28
C GLU A 71 20.72 -4.48 17.64
N VAL A 72 20.93 -5.69 18.13
CA VAL A 72 20.31 -6.92 17.60
C VAL A 72 18.79 -6.86 17.72
N ARG A 73 18.27 -6.41 18.86
CA ARG A 73 16.83 -6.34 19.11
C ARG A 73 16.13 -5.40 18.12
N SER A 74 16.73 -4.23 17.85
CA SER A 74 16.22 -3.28 16.86
C SER A 74 16.16 -3.85 15.42
N ILE A 75 17.12 -4.70 15.05
CA ILE A 75 17.09 -5.40 13.75
C ILE A 75 15.93 -6.40 13.73
N LEU A 76 15.80 -7.24 14.76
CA LEU A 76 14.73 -8.22 14.84
C LEU A 76 13.35 -7.57 14.90
N ASP A 77 13.17 -6.46 15.61
CA ASP A 77 11.89 -5.75 15.68
C ASP A 77 11.43 -5.27 14.30
N ARG A 78 12.36 -4.78 13.47
CA ARG A 78 12.08 -4.37 12.09
C ARG A 78 11.71 -5.55 11.20
N LEU A 79 12.43 -6.66 11.30
CA LEU A 79 12.22 -7.85 10.46
C LEU A 79 11.02 -8.69 10.89
N THR A 80 10.68 -8.69 12.18
CA THR A 80 9.65 -9.55 12.77
C THR A 80 8.29 -9.29 12.14
N TRP A 81 7.94 -8.05 11.84
CA TRP A 81 6.64 -7.71 11.25
C TRP A 81 6.75 -6.87 9.97
N GLY A 82 7.97 -6.51 9.56
CA GLY A 82 8.26 -5.93 8.26
C GLY A 82 8.57 -7.00 7.22
N PRO A 83 9.18 -6.62 6.08
CA PRO A 83 9.77 -7.59 5.16
C PRO A 83 10.80 -8.44 5.92
N PRO A 84 10.79 -9.77 5.78
CA PRO A 84 11.71 -10.64 6.51
C PRO A 84 13.13 -10.60 5.91
N VAL A 85 13.44 -9.65 5.02
CA VAL A 85 14.70 -9.56 4.28
C VAL A 85 15.42 -8.26 4.63
N GLY A 86 16.74 -8.33 4.81
CA GLY A 86 17.61 -7.17 5.02
C GLY A 86 18.77 -7.16 4.04
N ALA A 87 19.11 -5.99 3.50
CA ALA A 87 20.26 -5.80 2.61
C ALA A 87 21.55 -5.66 3.43
N VAL A 88 22.54 -6.50 3.13
CA VAL A 88 23.84 -6.55 3.81
C VAL A 88 24.92 -6.90 2.78
N PRO A 89 25.93 -6.04 2.57
CA PRO A 89 27.01 -6.35 1.65
C PRO A 89 27.78 -7.60 2.06
N ARG A 90 28.10 -8.48 1.09
CA ARG A 90 28.86 -9.72 1.30
C ARG A 90 28.21 -10.63 2.36
N ALA A 91 26.89 -10.79 2.28
CA ALA A 91 26.12 -11.63 3.19
C ALA A 91 26.55 -13.11 3.12
N ASP A 92 27.04 -13.57 1.97
CA ASP A 92 27.56 -14.91 1.72
C ASP A 92 28.90 -15.20 2.42
N ARG A 93 29.55 -14.19 2.99
CA ARG A 93 30.77 -14.38 3.78
C ARG A 93 30.52 -15.36 4.92
N VAL A 94 31.45 -16.30 5.06
CA VAL A 94 31.53 -17.24 6.18
C VAL A 94 31.79 -16.45 7.47
N VAL A 95 30.86 -16.56 8.41
CA VAL A 95 30.92 -15.91 9.73
C VAL A 95 30.80 -16.99 10.80
N ASP A 96 31.80 -17.05 11.67
CA ASP A 96 31.83 -17.87 12.88
C ASP A 96 31.63 -17.00 14.13
N ARG A 97 31.25 -17.61 15.25
CA ARG A 97 30.92 -16.92 16.51
C ARG A 97 32.03 -15.98 17.00
N ASP A 98 33.28 -16.38 16.83
CA ASP A 98 34.47 -15.62 17.24
C ASP A 98 34.85 -14.49 16.27
N SER A 99 34.35 -14.56 15.04
CA SER A 99 34.66 -13.61 13.95
C SER A 99 33.56 -12.57 13.71
N ALA A 100 32.44 -12.68 14.43
CA ALA A 100 31.27 -11.82 14.28
C ALA A 100 31.53 -10.43 14.86
N GLY A 101 31.72 -9.43 13.99
CA GLY A 101 32.01 -8.05 14.37
C GLY A 101 30.80 -7.11 14.31
N SER A 102 29.74 -7.51 13.61
CA SER A 102 28.50 -6.72 13.49
C SER A 102 27.26 -7.42 14.07
N PRO A 103 26.17 -6.68 14.39
CA PRO A 103 24.93 -7.27 14.89
C PRO A 103 24.29 -8.30 13.93
N VAL A 104 24.43 -8.09 12.62
CA VAL A 104 23.96 -9.06 11.60
C VAL A 104 24.81 -10.33 11.63
N GLU A 105 26.13 -10.17 11.70
CA GLU A 105 27.06 -11.31 11.78
C GLU A 105 26.83 -12.13 13.05
N TRP A 106 26.51 -11.46 14.17
CA TRP A 106 26.15 -12.11 15.42
C TRP A 106 24.91 -13.01 15.28
N LEU A 107 23.89 -12.54 14.54
CA LEU A 107 22.67 -13.29 14.23
C LEU A 107 22.92 -14.45 13.26
N LEU A 108 23.74 -14.24 12.23
CA LEU A 108 24.14 -15.28 11.27
C LEU A 108 24.92 -16.41 11.95
N ALA A 109 25.87 -16.08 12.84
CA ALA A 109 26.66 -17.04 13.59
C ALA A 109 25.84 -17.91 14.56
N ARG A 110 24.57 -17.53 14.82
CA ARG A 110 23.64 -18.25 15.71
C ARG A 110 22.43 -18.82 14.96
N GLY A 111 22.42 -18.76 13.62
CA GLY A 111 21.33 -19.28 12.79
C GLY A 111 20.02 -18.51 12.88
N MET A 112 19.99 -17.40 13.62
CA MET A 112 18.80 -16.55 13.76
C MET A 112 18.50 -15.75 12.50
N LEU A 113 19.52 -15.51 11.67
CA LEU A 113 19.37 -15.09 10.28
C LEU A 113 20.03 -16.12 9.37
N ALA A 114 19.54 -16.21 8.14
CA ALA A 114 20.16 -16.99 7.08
C ALA A 114 20.52 -16.10 5.89
N VAL A 115 21.41 -16.58 5.03
CA VAL A 115 21.78 -15.88 3.80
C VAL A 115 20.77 -16.23 2.72
N ALA A 116 20.17 -15.21 2.11
CA ALA A 116 19.27 -15.38 0.98
C ALA A 116 20.06 -15.36 -0.35
N ASP A 117 20.98 -14.40 -0.48
CA ASP A 117 21.92 -14.24 -1.59
C ASP A 117 23.15 -13.42 -1.14
N ALA A 118 24.09 -13.14 -2.04
CA ALA A 118 25.35 -12.45 -1.73
C ALA A 118 25.18 -11.03 -1.12
N GLY A 119 24.01 -10.40 -1.28
CA GLY A 119 23.70 -9.07 -0.77
C GLY A 119 22.57 -9.03 0.26
N HIS A 120 21.96 -10.17 0.61
CA HIS A 120 20.77 -10.19 1.46
C HIS A 120 20.78 -11.31 2.49
N VAL A 121 20.26 -10.97 3.67
CA VAL A 121 19.93 -11.91 4.74
C VAL A 121 18.42 -11.99 4.90
N VAL A 122 17.93 -13.12 5.40
CA VAL A 122 16.50 -13.36 5.64
C VAL A 122 16.28 -13.92 7.03
N LEU A 123 15.22 -13.47 7.68
CA LEU A 123 14.71 -14.00 8.94
C LEU A 123 13.96 -15.32 8.65
N PRO A 124 14.49 -16.49 9.09
CA PRO A 124 13.83 -17.77 8.85
C PRO A 124 12.45 -17.85 9.50
N ARG A 125 11.56 -18.64 8.92
CA ARG A 125 10.16 -18.76 9.36
C ARG A 125 10.02 -19.09 10.85
N GLU A 126 10.80 -20.06 11.32
CA GLU A 126 10.78 -20.61 12.68
C GLU A 126 11.12 -19.51 13.69
N VAL A 127 12.19 -18.77 13.42
CA VAL A 127 12.64 -17.64 14.23
C VAL A 127 11.59 -16.51 14.21
N GLY A 128 11.08 -16.17 13.02
CA GLY A 128 10.03 -15.17 12.87
C GLY A 128 8.75 -15.52 13.64
N LEU A 129 8.30 -16.78 13.59
CA LEU A 129 7.13 -17.24 14.33
C LEU A 129 7.34 -17.25 15.83
N ALA A 130 8.51 -17.70 16.30
CA ALA A 130 8.86 -17.69 17.71
C ALA A 130 8.88 -16.26 18.28
N LEU A 131 9.48 -15.30 17.56
CA LEU A 131 9.47 -13.87 17.91
C LEU A 131 8.06 -13.26 17.91
N ARG A 132 7.14 -13.81 17.09
CA ARG A 132 5.72 -13.42 17.06
C ARG A 132 4.86 -14.14 18.11
N ALA A 133 5.45 -15.01 18.95
CA ALA A 133 4.73 -15.90 19.86
C ALA A 133 3.67 -16.74 19.14
N GLY A 134 4.03 -17.31 17.98
CA GLY A 134 3.16 -18.17 17.16
C GLY A 134 2.13 -17.42 16.31
N ARG A 135 2.08 -16.09 16.36
CA ARG A 135 1.10 -15.29 15.60
C ARG A 135 1.51 -15.11 14.15
N LEU A 136 0.59 -15.39 13.22
CA LEU A 136 0.77 -15.11 11.78
C LEU A 136 0.59 -13.61 11.45
N HIS A 137 -0.29 -12.91 12.18
CA HIS A 137 -0.64 -11.51 11.96
C HIS A 137 -0.49 -10.68 13.25
N ARG A 138 -0.10 -9.39 13.12
CA ARG A 138 0.29 -8.52 14.25
C ARG A 138 -0.87 -8.20 15.16
N ALA A 139 -2.00 -7.86 14.56
CA ALA A 139 -3.27 -7.84 15.23
C ALA A 139 -3.84 -9.25 15.19
N ALA A 140 -4.17 -9.82 16.35
CA ALA A 140 -5.32 -10.71 16.39
C ALA A 140 -6.50 -9.82 16.00
N ASP A 141 -7.11 -10.09 14.86
CA ASP A 141 -8.40 -9.48 14.56
C ASP A 141 -9.32 -9.76 15.77
N PRO A 142 -9.93 -8.75 16.40
CA PRO A 142 -10.94 -8.98 17.43
C PRO A 142 -12.02 -9.96 16.94
N ALA A 143 -12.28 -10.02 15.62
CA ALA A 143 -13.19 -10.99 15.01
C ALA A 143 -12.65 -12.43 15.01
N ALA A 144 -11.33 -12.65 15.04
CA ALA A 144 -10.73 -13.99 15.15
C ALA A 144 -10.79 -14.55 16.59
N SER A 145 -11.17 -13.73 17.56
CA SER A 145 -11.30 -14.14 18.98
C SER A 145 -12.71 -14.61 19.34
N ASP A 146 -13.67 -14.51 18.41
CA ASP A 146 -14.98 -15.13 18.57
C ASP A 146 -14.96 -16.54 17.95
N PRO A 147 -14.93 -17.61 18.77
CA PRO A 147 -14.97 -18.98 18.27
C PRO A 147 -16.29 -19.35 17.55
N THR A 148 -17.26 -18.43 17.50
CA THR A 148 -18.51 -18.56 16.73
C THR A 148 -18.55 -17.73 15.45
N ALA A 149 -17.58 -16.83 15.23
CA ALA A 149 -17.47 -16.10 13.98
C ALA A 149 -16.97 -17.04 12.88
N ASP A 150 -17.87 -17.39 11.97
CA ASP A 150 -17.53 -18.05 10.72
C ASP A 150 -16.49 -17.16 10.02
N GLY A 151 -15.22 -17.57 9.98
CA GLY A 151 -14.08 -16.77 9.47
C GLY A 151 -14.20 -16.35 7.99
N THR A 152 -15.33 -16.70 7.38
CA THR A 152 -15.85 -16.36 6.07
C THR A 152 -16.61 -15.03 6.03
N ALA A 153 -16.87 -14.36 7.16
CA ALA A 153 -17.54 -13.05 7.18
C ALA A 153 -16.55 -11.87 7.32
N PRO A 154 -16.75 -10.75 6.60
CA PRO A 154 -15.94 -9.55 6.77
C PRO A 154 -16.11 -8.93 8.16
N PRO A 155 -15.09 -8.21 8.68
CA PRO A 155 -15.17 -7.47 9.94
C PRO A 155 -16.43 -6.60 10.01
N ARG A 156 -17.04 -6.50 11.19
CA ARG A 156 -18.28 -5.75 11.38
C ARG A 156 -18.07 -4.28 10.96
N ALA A 157 -18.95 -3.80 10.09
CA ALA A 157 -19.01 -2.40 9.71
C ALA A 157 -19.38 -1.53 10.91
N VAL A 158 -18.59 -0.51 11.19
CA VAL A 158 -18.97 0.59 12.09
C VAL A 158 -19.73 1.61 11.25
N THR A 159 -20.98 1.85 11.63
CA THR A 159 -21.89 2.74 10.91
C THR A 159 -22.45 3.82 11.82
N PHE A 160 -22.76 4.97 11.23
CA PHE A 160 -23.43 6.08 11.89
C PHE A 160 -24.77 6.36 11.20
N ASP A 161 -25.80 6.61 12.00
CA ASP A 161 -27.11 6.98 11.47
C ASP A 161 -27.09 8.39 10.87
N ARG A 162 -27.74 8.52 9.72
CA ARG A 162 -27.97 9.77 8.99
C ARG A 162 -29.41 9.74 8.47
N THR A 163 -30.08 10.88 8.52
CA THR A 163 -31.39 11.01 7.88
C THR A 163 -31.22 11.03 6.36
N ALA A 164 -32.11 10.37 5.63
CA ALA A 164 -32.05 10.33 4.17
C ALA A 164 -32.05 11.75 3.58
N GLU A 165 -32.84 12.66 4.17
CA GLU A 165 -32.94 14.05 3.77
C GLU A 165 -31.61 14.81 3.93
N ALA A 166 -30.83 14.51 4.97
CA ALA A 166 -29.54 15.17 5.19
C ALA A 166 -28.47 14.65 4.21
N VAL A 167 -28.52 13.35 3.91
CA VAL A 167 -27.65 12.74 2.89
C VAL A 167 -27.95 13.33 1.52
N ASP A 168 -29.23 13.39 1.13
CA ASP A 168 -29.66 13.91 -0.17
C ASP A 168 -29.32 15.39 -0.33
N ALA A 169 -29.57 16.22 0.70
CA ALA A 169 -29.23 17.64 0.68
C ALA A 169 -27.70 17.86 0.56
N SER A 170 -26.90 17.10 1.32
CA SER A 170 -25.45 17.20 1.27
C SER A 170 -24.88 16.73 -0.07
N ALA A 171 -25.41 15.63 -0.63
CA ALA A 171 -25.00 15.12 -1.93
C ALA A 171 -25.37 16.10 -3.07
N GLY A 172 -26.57 16.69 -3.01
CA GLY A 172 -27.01 17.71 -3.94
C GLY A 172 -26.13 18.97 -3.90
N SER A 173 -25.78 19.47 -2.71
CA SER A 173 -24.87 20.61 -2.57
C SER A 173 -23.49 20.30 -3.14
N ALA A 174 -22.91 19.16 -2.78
CA ALA A 174 -21.59 18.76 -3.28
C ALA A 174 -21.57 18.59 -4.81
N ALA A 175 -22.65 18.05 -5.40
CA ALA A 175 -22.80 17.97 -6.85
C ALA A 175 -22.88 19.36 -7.49
N ALA A 176 -23.70 20.27 -6.96
CA ALA A 176 -23.83 21.63 -7.48
C ALA A 176 -22.51 22.41 -7.38
N ASP A 177 -21.78 22.27 -6.26
CA ASP A 177 -20.49 22.90 -6.05
C ASP A 177 -19.44 22.39 -7.06
N LEU A 178 -19.39 21.08 -7.33
CA LEU A 178 -18.50 20.53 -8.34
C LEU A 178 -18.82 21.07 -9.75
N LEU A 179 -20.10 21.16 -10.11
CA LEU A 179 -20.51 21.72 -11.40
C LEU A 179 -20.07 23.18 -11.55
N ARG A 180 -20.27 24.00 -10.51
CA ARG A 180 -19.81 25.39 -10.46
C ARG A 180 -18.30 25.49 -10.62
N LEU A 181 -17.53 24.66 -9.93
CA LEU A 181 -16.07 24.65 -10.01
C LEU A 181 -15.56 24.26 -11.39
N VAL A 182 -16.24 23.33 -12.08
CA VAL A 182 -15.89 22.96 -13.46
C VAL A 182 -16.21 24.10 -14.42
N ASP A 183 -17.36 24.78 -14.27
CA ASP A 183 -17.68 25.96 -15.12
C ASP A 183 -16.65 27.07 -14.97
N GLU A 184 -16.30 27.41 -13.73
CA GLU A 184 -15.31 28.43 -13.42
C GLU A 184 -13.92 28.06 -13.93
N LEU A 185 -13.55 26.77 -13.87
CA LEU A 185 -12.31 26.26 -14.47
C LEU A 185 -12.30 26.45 -15.99
N LEU A 186 -13.38 26.06 -16.66
CA LEU A 186 -13.49 26.15 -18.12
C LEU A 186 -13.45 27.60 -18.58
N GLU A 187 -14.15 28.50 -17.91
CA GLU A 187 -14.10 29.94 -18.18
C GLU A 187 -12.68 30.49 -17.99
N ALA A 188 -12.05 30.21 -16.85
CA ALA A 188 -10.72 30.71 -16.54
C ALA A 188 -9.67 30.22 -17.56
N TRP A 189 -9.70 28.95 -17.93
CA TRP A 189 -8.74 28.37 -18.87
C TRP A 189 -9.06 28.72 -20.33
N SER A 190 -10.30 29.09 -20.66
CA SER A 190 -10.63 29.69 -21.97
C SER A 190 -9.95 31.05 -22.17
N LEU A 191 -9.85 31.84 -21.10
CA LEU A 191 -9.27 33.19 -21.14
C LEU A 191 -7.74 33.17 -21.03
N ALA A 192 -7.21 32.27 -20.20
CA ALA A 192 -5.78 32.19 -19.90
C ALA A 192 -5.34 30.71 -19.75
N PRO A 193 -5.24 29.95 -20.86
CA PRO A 193 -4.90 28.53 -20.83
C PRO A 193 -3.46 28.35 -20.28
N PRO A 194 -3.27 27.55 -19.22
CA PRO A 194 -1.94 27.36 -18.65
C PRO A 194 -1.06 26.49 -19.56
N PRO A 195 0.25 26.77 -19.65
CA PRO A 195 1.14 26.02 -20.52
C PRO A 195 1.34 24.57 -20.05
N VAL A 196 1.48 23.65 -20.99
CA VAL A 196 1.85 22.25 -20.72
C VAL A 196 3.35 22.17 -20.43
N LEU A 197 3.73 21.49 -19.36
CA LEU A 197 5.14 21.27 -19.02
C LEU A 197 5.81 20.32 -20.03
N ARG A 198 7.13 20.46 -20.21
CA ARG A 198 7.94 19.52 -21.01
C ARG A 198 7.84 18.07 -20.53
N SER A 199 7.60 17.85 -19.24
CA SER A 199 7.39 16.52 -18.65
C SER A 199 6.00 15.94 -18.91
N GLY A 200 5.11 16.70 -19.55
CA GLY A 200 3.67 16.46 -19.52
C GLY A 200 3.07 16.95 -18.19
N GLY A 201 1.89 17.53 -18.25
CA GLY A 201 1.13 17.98 -17.08
C GLY A 201 1.15 19.49 -16.82
N LEU A 202 0.56 19.87 -15.69
CA LEU A 202 0.36 21.23 -15.21
C LEU A 202 1.41 21.57 -14.16
N GLY A 203 2.02 22.75 -14.27
CA GLY A 203 2.99 23.23 -13.28
C GLY A 203 2.37 23.59 -11.94
N VAL A 204 3.11 23.37 -10.84
CA VAL A 204 2.65 23.63 -9.46
C VAL A 204 2.16 25.07 -9.26
N ARG A 205 2.83 26.05 -9.88
CA ARG A 205 2.42 27.45 -9.81
C ARG A 205 1.09 27.69 -10.53
N GLU A 206 0.87 27.03 -11.66
CA GLU A 206 -0.35 27.16 -12.45
C GLU A 206 -1.52 26.45 -11.75
N LEU A 207 -1.27 25.31 -11.09
CA LEU A 207 -2.24 24.66 -10.21
C LEU A 207 -2.66 25.59 -9.05
N ARG A 208 -1.70 26.21 -8.34
CA ARG A 208 -2.00 27.17 -7.26
C ARG A 208 -2.78 28.39 -7.74
N ARG A 209 -2.46 28.89 -8.93
CA ARG A 209 -3.24 29.98 -9.54
C ARG A 209 -4.67 29.52 -9.80
N THR A 210 -4.84 28.31 -10.35
CA THR A 210 -6.16 27.71 -10.57
C THR A 210 -6.93 27.55 -9.25
N ALA A 211 -6.29 27.05 -8.19
CA ALA A 211 -6.88 26.92 -6.87
C ALA A 211 -7.34 28.27 -6.31
N THR A 212 -6.53 29.32 -6.48
CA THR A 212 -6.90 30.70 -6.09
C THR A 212 -8.06 31.23 -6.91
N THR A 213 -8.10 30.97 -8.22
CA THR A 213 -9.21 31.39 -9.09
C THR A 213 -10.51 30.71 -8.67
N LEU A 214 -10.47 29.41 -8.37
CA LEU A 214 -11.64 28.62 -7.98
C LEU A 214 -12.06 28.81 -6.50
N ASP A 215 -11.28 29.58 -5.72
CA ASP A 215 -11.43 29.75 -4.26
C ASP A 215 -11.46 28.42 -3.48
N VAL A 216 -10.53 27.52 -3.79
CA VAL A 216 -10.38 26.21 -3.13
C VAL A 216 -8.91 25.89 -2.79
N ASP A 217 -8.68 24.82 -2.04
CA ASP A 217 -7.33 24.33 -1.79
C ASP A 217 -6.70 23.61 -3.01
N ASP A 218 -5.37 23.44 -2.98
CA ASP A 218 -4.60 22.81 -4.07
C ASP A 218 -5.11 21.38 -4.39
N ALA A 219 -5.62 20.64 -3.39
CA ALA A 219 -6.09 19.27 -3.55
C ALA A 219 -7.45 19.21 -4.27
N THR A 220 -8.35 20.10 -3.92
CA THR A 220 -9.66 20.26 -4.56
C THR A 220 -9.50 20.76 -5.99
N ALA A 221 -8.62 21.74 -6.22
CA ALA A 221 -8.30 22.20 -7.57
C ALA A 221 -7.73 21.07 -8.44
N ALA A 222 -6.84 20.24 -7.88
CA ALA A 222 -6.31 19.08 -8.58
C ALA A 222 -7.42 18.07 -8.93
N LEU A 223 -8.36 17.79 -8.02
CA LEU A 223 -9.51 16.93 -8.29
C LEU A 223 -10.36 17.47 -9.44
N VAL A 224 -10.74 18.76 -9.40
CA VAL A 224 -11.57 19.40 -10.44
C VAL A 224 -10.87 19.35 -11.80
N VAL A 225 -9.60 19.72 -11.87
CA VAL A 225 -8.79 19.71 -13.10
C VAL A 225 -8.69 18.31 -13.69
N GLU A 226 -8.38 17.31 -12.85
CA GLU A 226 -8.24 15.92 -13.29
C GLU A 226 -9.57 15.32 -13.76
N VAL A 227 -10.68 15.64 -13.07
CA VAL A 227 -12.02 15.20 -13.45
C VAL A 227 -12.46 15.85 -14.77
N ALA A 228 -12.24 17.15 -14.95
CA ALA A 228 -12.53 17.84 -16.22
C ALA A 228 -11.72 17.24 -17.39
N TYR A 229 -10.45 16.90 -17.14
CA TYR A 229 -9.61 16.24 -18.13
C TYR A 229 -10.12 14.86 -18.53
N VAL A 230 -10.45 13.98 -17.57
CA VAL A 230 -10.96 12.63 -17.91
C VAL A 230 -12.40 12.64 -18.45
N ALA A 231 -13.16 13.68 -18.17
CA ALA A 231 -14.44 13.94 -18.84
C ALA A 231 -14.27 14.46 -20.28
N GLY A 232 -13.04 14.75 -20.70
CA GLY A 232 -12.73 15.28 -22.02
C GLY A 232 -13.08 16.76 -22.19
N LEU A 233 -13.41 17.47 -21.11
CA LEU A 233 -13.76 18.90 -21.16
C LEU A 233 -12.54 19.79 -21.31
N VAL A 234 -11.36 19.30 -20.90
CA VAL A 234 -10.07 19.99 -21.03
C VAL A 234 -9.05 19.05 -21.66
N ALA A 235 -8.21 19.56 -22.56
CA ALA A 235 -7.12 18.81 -23.18
C ALA A 235 -5.94 19.72 -23.54
N ASP A 236 -4.82 19.10 -23.94
CA ASP A 236 -3.71 19.78 -24.62
C ASP A 236 -4.20 20.23 -26.01
N ASP A 237 -4.02 21.51 -26.34
CA ASP A 237 -4.41 22.11 -27.61
C ASP A 237 -3.57 21.65 -28.82
N GLY A 238 -2.48 20.91 -28.56
CA GLY A 238 -1.60 20.31 -29.57
C GLY A 238 -0.78 21.31 -30.38
N GLN A 239 -0.71 22.57 -29.95
CA GLN A 239 0.02 23.62 -30.66
C GLN A 239 1.53 23.57 -30.39
N LEU A 240 2.33 24.35 -31.13
CA LEU A 240 3.79 24.45 -30.97
C LEU A 240 4.24 24.97 -29.59
N GLY A 241 3.35 25.66 -28.88
CA GLY A 241 3.47 25.99 -27.47
C GLY A 241 2.26 25.46 -26.73
N PRO A 242 2.21 24.14 -26.43
CA PRO A 242 0.99 23.49 -26.02
C PRO A 242 0.47 24.07 -24.70
N ALA A 243 -0.84 24.26 -24.63
CA ALA A 243 -1.53 24.76 -23.46
C ALA A 243 -2.74 23.87 -23.13
N TRP A 244 -3.06 23.79 -21.84
CA TRP A 244 -4.29 23.14 -21.40
C TRP A 244 -5.47 24.08 -21.62
N ALA A 245 -6.43 23.67 -22.43
CA ALA A 245 -7.57 24.49 -22.81
C ALA A 245 -8.87 23.68 -22.81
N PRO A 246 -10.04 24.34 -22.66
CA PRO A 246 -11.33 23.72 -22.91
C PRO A 246 -11.41 23.10 -24.32
N THR A 247 -12.04 21.94 -24.43
CA THR A 247 -12.28 21.26 -25.72
C THR A 247 -13.63 21.68 -26.29
N PRO A 248 -13.96 21.34 -27.56
CA PRO A 248 -15.31 21.54 -28.09
C PRO A 248 -16.42 20.82 -27.31
N LEU A 249 -16.10 19.82 -26.47
CA LEU A 249 -17.09 19.20 -25.57
C LEU A 249 -17.53 20.16 -24.46
N SER A 250 -16.74 21.19 -24.15
CA SER A 250 -17.13 22.22 -23.18
C SER A 250 -18.33 23.05 -23.65
N ASP A 251 -18.55 23.20 -24.96
CA ASP A 251 -19.76 23.89 -25.47
C ASP A 251 -21.00 23.04 -25.17
N LEU A 252 -20.95 21.75 -25.49
CA LEU A 252 -22.04 20.80 -25.20
C LEU A 252 -22.32 20.64 -23.70
N TRP A 253 -21.28 20.79 -22.88
CA TRP A 253 -21.38 20.75 -21.42
C TRP A 253 -22.27 21.87 -20.86
N HIS A 254 -22.17 23.09 -21.40
CA HIS A 254 -22.97 24.22 -20.93
C HIS A 254 -24.46 24.10 -21.32
N ASP A 255 -24.75 23.40 -22.42
CA ASP A 255 -26.11 23.17 -22.91
C ASP A 255 -26.85 22.03 -22.18
N ASP A 256 -26.13 21.17 -21.43
CA ASP A 256 -26.69 20.01 -20.75
C ASP A 256 -27.31 20.37 -19.38
N GLU A 257 -28.31 19.59 -18.96
CA GLU A 257 -28.95 19.81 -17.67
C GLU A 257 -28.04 19.41 -16.50
N PRO A 258 -28.18 20.00 -15.29
CA PRO A 258 -27.29 19.72 -14.16
C PRO A 258 -27.12 18.24 -13.83
N ALA A 259 -28.19 17.44 -13.96
CA ALA A 259 -28.14 16.00 -13.72
C ALA A 259 -27.28 15.25 -14.78
N GLY A 260 -27.40 15.64 -16.05
CA GLY A 260 -26.59 15.09 -17.16
C GLY A 260 -25.12 15.43 -16.99
N ARG A 261 -24.84 16.70 -16.67
CA ARG A 261 -23.50 17.22 -16.35
C ARG A 261 -22.86 16.46 -15.18
N TRP A 262 -23.58 16.32 -14.06
CA TRP A 262 -23.08 15.55 -12.91
C TRP A 262 -22.77 14.10 -13.28
N ALA A 263 -23.69 13.45 -14.00
CA ALA A 263 -23.53 12.06 -14.37
C ALA A 263 -22.33 11.85 -15.32
N THR A 264 -22.03 12.82 -16.18
CA THR A 264 -20.84 12.81 -17.05
C THR A 264 -19.56 12.86 -16.23
N LEU A 265 -19.44 13.78 -15.26
CA LEU A 265 -18.27 13.84 -14.39
C LEU A 265 -18.12 12.58 -13.52
N ALA A 266 -19.21 12.12 -12.91
CA ALA A 266 -19.19 10.95 -12.03
C ALA A 266 -18.76 9.68 -12.78
N ARG A 267 -19.27 9.47 -14.00
CA ARG A 267 -18.87 8.33 -14.85
C ARG A 267 -17.42 8.43 -15.29
N ALA A 268 -16.96 9.62 -15.68
CA ALA A 268 -15.57 9.84 -16.10
C ALA A 268 -14.60 9.58 -14.94
N TRP A 269 -14.90 10.10 -13.74
CA TRP A 269 -14.13 9.82 -12.54
C TRP A 269 -14.13 8.34 -12.17
N TRP A 270 -15.31 7.70 -12.20
CA TRP A 270 -15.47 6.28 -11.88
C TRP A 270 -14.60 5.39 -12.77
N ALA A 271 -14.62 5.64 -14.08
CA ALA A 271 -13.89 4.90 -15.10
C ALA A 271 -12.44 5.35 -15.31
N SER A 272 -11.94 6.27 -14.49
CA SER A 272 -10.58 6.80 -14.60
C SER A 272 -9.56 6.02 -13.77
N THR A 273 -8.38 5.78 -14.34
CA THR A 273 -7.18 5.28 -13.65
C THR A 273 -6.41 6.39 -12.93
N ARG A 274 -6.75 7.66 -13.15
CA ARG A 274 -6.05 8.80 -12.58
C ARG A 274 -6.42 9.02 -11.11
N VAL A 275 -5.45 9.46 -10.33
CA VAL A 275 -5.55 9.60 -8.88
C VAL A 275 -5.14 11.03 -8.48
N PRO A 276 -6.09 11.97 -8.39
CA PRO A 276 -5.79 13.37 -8.06
C PRO A 276 -5.09 13.54 -6.71
N GLY A 277 -5.35 12.65 -5.75
CA GLY A 277 -4.69 12.66 -4.44
C GLY A 277 -3.18 12.45 -4.46
N LEU A 278 -2.59 12.02 -5.59
CA LEU A 278 -1.14 11.95 -5.79
C LEU A 278 -0.51 13.30 -6.18
N VAL A 279 -1.30 14.28 -6.60
CA VAL A 279 -0.80 15.59 -6.99
C VAL A 279 -0.13 16.27 -5.79
N GLY A 280 1.07 16.79 -5.99
CA GLY A 280 1.90 17.36 -4.93
C GLY A 280 2.70 16.34 -4.11
N SER A 281 2.44 15.03 -4.27
CA SER A 281 3.29 13.99 -3.69
C SER A 281 4.61 13.87 -4.45
N ARG A 282 5.59 13.19 -3.85
CA ARG A 282 6.87 12.89 -4.50
C ARG A 282 6.88 11.50 -5.13
N ASP A 283 7.65 11.34 -6.21
CA ASP A 283 7.93 10.06 -6.83
C ASP A 283 9.20 9.39 -6.26
N ASP A 284 9.57 8.23 -6.80
CA ASP A 284 10.75 7.47 -6.38
C ASP A 284 12.08 8.19 -6.70
N ARG A 285 12.03 9.23 -7.55
CA ARG A 285 13.16 10.09 -7.92
C ARG A 285 13.12 11.43 -7.17
N ASP A 286 12.31 11.53 -6.13
CA ASP A 286 12.07 12.73 -5.32
C ASP A 286 11.44 13.92 -6.09
N ALA A 287 10.93 13.68 -7.30
CA ALA A 287 10.25 14.70 -8.11
C ALA A 287 8.78 14.87 -7.70
N VAL A 288 8.28 16.10 -7.70
CA VAL A 288 6.88 16.41 -7.37
C VAL A 288 5.97 16.02 -8.54
N ARG A 289 4.91 15.26 -8.25
CA ARG A 289 3.89 14.87 -9.23
C ARG A 289 2.95 16.05 -9.50
N GLY A 290 2.88 16.50 -10.75
CA GLY A 290 1.95 17.53 -11.20
C GLY A 290 0.58 16.96 -11.57
N ALA A 291 -0.46 17.81 -11.52
CA ALA A 291 -1.75 17.49 -12.13
C ALA A 291 -1.59 17.32 -13.66
N LEU A 292 -2.48 16.56 -14.28
CA LEU A 292 -2.50 16.20 -15.72
C LEU A 292 -1.25 15.43 -16.21
N SER A 293 -0.30 15.13 -15.31
CA SER A 293 0.87 14.32 -15.64
C SER A 293 0.49 12.84 -15.76
N PRO A 294 1.18 12.02 -16.57
CA PRO A 294 1.05 10.55 -16.53
C PRO A 294 1.39 9.98 -15.13
N ASP A 295 2.14 10.71 -14.32
CA ASP A 295 2.64 10.26 -13.01
C ASP A 295 1.57 10.01 -11.95
N VAL A 296 0.33 10.47 -12.15
CA VAL A 296 -0.79 10.24 -11.23
C VAL A 296 -1.69 9.07 -11.67
N ASP A 297 -1.33 8.35 -12.73
CA ASP A 297 -2.09 7.20 -13.22
C ASP A 297 -1.81 5.93 -12.40
N ARG A 298 -2.83 5.32 -11.82
CA ARG A 298 -2.75 4.03 -11.13
C ARG A 298 -3.87 3.12 -11.63
N PRO A 299 -3.55 2.08 -12.42
CA PRO A 299 -4.56 1.11 -12.89
C PRO A 299 -5.38 0.46 -11.77
N ALA A 300 -4.80 0.34 -10.57
CA ALA A 300 -5.49 -0.19 -9.38
C ALA A 300 -6.65 0.71 -8.90
N ALA A 301 -6.65 2.01 -9.21
CA ALA A 301 -7.65 2.97 -8.77
C ALA A 301 -9.06 2.55 -9.18
N LEU A 302 -9.25 2.10 -10.42
CA LEU A 302 -10.51 1.57 -10.93
C LEU A 302 -11.10 0.50 -10.01
N THR A 303 -10.27 -0.48 -9.67
CA THR A 303 -10.74 -1.63 -8.91
C THR A 303 -10.95 -1.30 -7.43
N VAL A 304 -10.12 -0.42 -6.85
CA VAL A 304 -10.27 0.02 -5.45
C VAL A 304 -11.53 0.88 -5.32
N ARG A 305 -11.71 1.87 -6.20
CA ARG A 305 -12.90 2.72 -6.23
C ARG A 305 -14.17 1.88 -6.36
N ALA A 306 -14.14 0.88 -7.24
CA ALA A 306 -15.26 -0.04 -7.40
C ALA A 306 -15.58 -0.84 -6.12
N ALA A 307 -14.56 -1.29 -5.41
CA ALA A 307 -14.76 -1.99 -4.14
C ALA A 307 -15.28 -1.06 -3.04
N VAL A 308 -14.80 0.18 -2.97
CA VAL A 308 -15.28 1.19 -2.01
C VAL A 308 -16.76 1.49 -2.23
N LEU A 309 -17.17 1.84 -3.45
CA LEU A 309 -18.58 2.17 -3.71
C LEU A 309 -19.49 0.96 -3.55
N ALA A 310 -19.02 -0.27 -3.83
CA ALA A 310 -19.79 -1.48 -3.56
C ALA A 310 -20.06 -1.67 -2.06
N GLU A 311 -19.06 -1.45 -1.19
CA GLU A 311 -19.28 -1.52 0.26
C GLU A 311 -20.25 -0.46 0.76
N ILE A 312 -20.22 0.75 0.18
CA ILE A 312 -21.14 1.82 0.53
C ILE A 312 -22.56 1.51 0.02
N ALA A 313 -22.69 0.98 -1.20
CA ALA A 313 -23.98 0.64 -1.82
C ALA A 313 -24.68 -0.55 -1.14
N ASP A 314 -23.92 -1.45 -0.51
CA ASP A 314 -24.46 -2.58 0.27
C ASP A 314 -25.05 -2.16 1.63
N LEU A 315 -24.88 -0.91 2.06
CA LEU A 315 -25.46 -0.40 3.30
C LEU A 315 -26.97 -0.17 3.17
N ALA A 316 -27.68 -0.34 4.29
CA ALA A 316 -29.05 0.13 4.37
C ALA A 316 -29.11 1.67 4.21
N PRO A 317 -30.16 2.21 3.56
CA PRO A 317 -30.36 3.65 3.46
C PRO A 317 -30.30 4.34 4.83
N GLY A 318 -29.64 5.49 4.89
CA GLY A 318 -29.45 6.26 6.13
C GLY A 318 -28.26 5.81 6.99
N LEU A 319 -27.41 4.90 6.52
CA LEU A 319 -26.17 4.53 7.21
C LEU A 319 -24.95 5.10 6.50
N ALA A 320 -24.05 5.73 7.26
CA ALA A 320 -22.73 6.13 6.82
C ALA A 320 -21.67 5.19 7.41
N LEU A 321 -20.71 4.75 6.59
CA LEU A 321 -19.58 3.92 7.04
C LEU A 321 -18.48 4.76 7.67
N ASP A 322 -17.91 4.25 8.75
CA ASP A 322 -16.62 4.72 9.25
C ASP A 322 -15.49 4.38 8.27
N PRO A 323 -14.63 5.35 7.87
CA PRO A 323 -13.53 5.10 6.93
C PRO A 323 -12.52 4.02 7.38
N ALA A 324 -12.22 3.92 8.69
CA ALA A 324 -11.28 2.93 9.17
C ALA A 324 -11.88 1.53 9.12
N SER A 325 -13.14 1.38 9.53
CA SER A 325 -13.87 0.11 9.41
C SER A 325 -14.03 -0.34 7.95
N LEU A 326 -14.31 0.59 7.03
CA LEU A 326 -14.34 0.28 5.59
C LEU A 326 -12.97 -0.23 5.09
N LEU A 327 -11.87 0.41 5.51
CA LEU A 327 -10.54 -0.02 5.12
C LEU A 327 -10.23 -1.45 5.62
N GLU A 328 -10.58 -1.77 6.85
CA GLU A 328 -10.43 -3.12 7.41
C GLU A 328 -11.22 -4.17 6.62
N ARG A 329 -12.46 -3.85 6.26
CA ARG A 329 -13.31 -4.73 5.43
C ARG A 329 -12.72 -4.96 4.05
N LEU A 330 -12.22 -3.91 3.39
CA LEU A 330 -11.59 -4.02 2.08
C LEU A 330 -10.30 -4.84 2.12
N ARG A 331 -9.48 -4.68 3.17
CA ARG A 331 -8.29 -5.51 3.42
C ARG A 331 -8.68 -6.98 3.64
N TRP A 332 -9.74 -7.25 4.39
CA TRP A 332 -10.24 -8.61 4.60
C TRP A 332 -10.75 -9.25 3.30
N ARG A 333 -11.52 -8.52 2.48
CA ARG A 333 -12.04 -9.06 1.22
C ARG A 333 -10.96 -9.32 0.18
N ARG A 334 -9.87 -8.54 0.22
CA ARG A 334 -8.78 -8.62 -0.76
C ARG A 334 -7.41 -8.57 -0.07
N PRO A 335 -7.05 -9.61 0.71
CA PRO A 335 -5.85 -9.59 1.56
C PRO A 335 -4.54 -9.51 0.77
N ARG A 336 -4.55 -9.88 -0.52
CA ARG A 336 -3.39 -9.75 -1.41
C ARG A 336 -3.22 -8.36 -2.02
N ARG A 337 -4.22 -7.50 -1.91
CA ARG A 337 -4.23 -6.16 -2.49
C ARG A 337 -4.06 -5.07 -1.43
N SER A 338 -3.70 -5.44 -0.21
CA SER A 338 -3.40 -4.53 0.89
C SER A 338 -2.01 -3.89 0.75
N GLY A 339 -1.85 -2.68 1.28
CA GLY A 339 -0.58 -1.96 1.32
C GLY A 339 -0.83 -0.45 1.32
N ARG A 340 0.22 0.34 1.55
CA ARG A 340 0.08 1.80 1.70
C ARG A 340 -0.66 2.46 0.53
N LEU A 341 -0.29 2.13 -0.71
CA LEU A 341 -0.98 2.68 -1.90
C LEU A 341 -2.46 2.28 -1.95
N HIS A 342 -2.82 1.07 -1.54
CA HIS A 342 -4.23 0.66 -1.48
C HIS A 342 -4.99 1.48 -0.44
N ASP A 343 -4.41 1.66 0.74
CA ASP A 343 -5.03 2.43 1.82
C ASP A 343 -5.19 3.92 1.44
N ASP A 344 -4.19 4.49 0.76
CA ASP A 344 -4.25 5.83 0.21
C ASP A 344 -5.35 5.95 -0.85
N LEU A 345 -5.47 4.98 -1.78
CA LEU A 345 -6.54 4.93 -2.79
C LEU A 345 -7.94 4.84 -2.18
N VAL A 346 -8.13 4.05 -1.11
CA VAL A 346 -9.40 4.00 -0.36
C VAL A 346 -9.69 5.37 0.23
N THR A 347 -8.70 5.98 0.89
CA THR A 347 -8.86 7.30 1.53
C THR A 347 -9.19 8.39 0.52
N TRP A 348 -8.50 8.44 -0.62
CA TRP A 348 -8.76 9.42 -1.68
C TRP A 348 -10.07 9.17 -2.42
N THR A 349 -10.62 7.96 -2.40
CA THR A 349 -11.94 7.69 -2.98
C THR A 349 -13.07 8.27 -2.11
N LEU A 350 -12.85 8.40 -0.80
CA LEU A 350 -13.84 8.91 0.15
C LEU A 350 -13.80 10.44 0.33
N ARG A 351 -12.81 11.11 -0.25
CA ARG A 351 -12.63 12.57 -0.19
C ARG A 351 -13.14 13.21 -1.46
#